data_AF-A0A821Q4C8-F1
#
_entry.id   AF-A0A821Q4C8-F1
#
_cell.length_a   1.000
_cell.length_b   1.000
_cell.length_c   1.000
_cell.angle_alpha   90.00
_cell.angle_beta   90.00
_cell.angle_gamma   90.00
#
_symmetry.space_group_name_H-M   'P 1'
#
loop_
_entity.id
_entity.type
_entity.pdbx_description
1 polymer ?
#
loop_
_entity_poly.entity_id
_entity_poly.type
_entity_poly.pdbx_seq_one_letter_code
_entity_poly.pdbx_strand_id
1 'polypeptide(L)'
;MKKKLIYLPSTMINDLLQVYHSNPLSGHFGVQRTYLKIKNKYWWPNMKQSIIQYIQSCLPCQQYNISRSKKPGRLQPIPPPEGPFQLIGMDY
;
A
#
# COMPACT_ATOMS: atom_id res chain seq x y z
N MET A 1 -4.71 20.69 25.96
CA MET A 1 -5.59 19.71 26.65
C MET A 1 -5.13 18.30 26.30
N LYS A 2 -4.90 17.41 27.27
CA LYS A 2 -4.54 16.00 26.98
C LYS A 2 -5.78 15.27 26.46
N LYS A 3 -5.72 14.75 25.23
CA LYS A 3 -6.82 13.97 24.64
C LYS A 3 -6.82 12.58 25.26
N LYS A 4 -7.94 12.17 25.88
CA LYS A 4 -8.12 10.80 26.37
C LYS A 4 -8.40 9.88 25.17
N LEU A 5 -7.66 8.78 25.07
CA LEU A 5 -7.83 7.75 24.04
C LEU A 5 -8.47 6.51 24.66
N ILE A 6 -9.27 5.79 23.86
CA ILE A 6 -9.88 4.53 24.27
C ILE A 6 -8.84 3.42 24.10
N TYR A 7 -8.51 2.71 25.18
CA TYR A 7 -7.71 1.50 25.09
C TYR A 7 -8.51 0.41 24.38
N LEU A 8 -7.89 -0.24 23.38
CA LEU A 8 -8.52 -1.32 22.65
C LEU A 8 -7.89 -2.68 23.04
N PRO A 9 -8.66 -3.61 23.62
CA PRO A 9 -8.24 -4.99 23.83
C PRO A 9 -7.84 -5.68 22.52
N SER A 10 -6.92 -6.64 22.60
CA SER A 10 -6.37 -7.34 21.45
C SER A 10 -7.43 -8.03 20.59
N THR A 11 -8.49 -8.54 21.23
CA THR A 11 -9.61 -9.23 20.59
C THR A 11 -10.41 -8.34 19.62
N MET A 12 -10.46 -7.02 19.86
CA MET A 12 -11.23 -6.07 19.04
C MET A 12 -10.41 -5.38 17.96
N ILE A 13 -9.08 -5.59 17.91
CA ILE A 13 -8.22 -4.92 16.94
C ILE A 13 -8.63 -5.28 15.51
N ASN A 14 -8.92 -6.55 15.22
CA ASN A 14 -9.28 -6.98 13.88
C ASN A 14 -10.62 -6.38 13.41
N ASP A 15 -11.62 -6.34 14.28
CA ASP A 15 -12.92 -5.74 13.96
C ASP A 15 -12.78 -4.25 13.65
N LEU A 16 -11.98 -3.54 14.45
CA LEU A 16 -11.67 -2.14 14.19
C LEU A 16 -10.97 -1.97 12.83
N LEU A 17 -9.95 -2.78 12.53
CA LEU A 17 -9.23 -2.69 11.27
C LEU A 17 -10.11 -3.05 10.06
N GLN A 18 -11.04 -4.00 10.22
CA GLN A 18 -12.04 -4.31 9.20
C GLN A 18 -12.91 -3.09 8.90
N VAL A 19 -13.38 -2.37 9.92
CA VAL A 19 -14.16 -1.14 9.73
C VAL A 19 -13.34 -0.07 9.03
N TYR A 20 -12.09 0.16 9.43
CA TYR A 20 -11.28 1.29 8.96
C TYR A 20 -10.51 1.05 7.66
N HIS A 21 -10.35 -0.21 7.24
CA HIS A 21 -9.61 -0.59 6.03
C HIS A 21 -10.46 -1.41 5.07
N SER A 22 -11.07 -2.51 5.53
CA SER A 22 -11.69 -3.53 4.67
C SER A 22 -13.17 -3.26 4.32
N ASN A 23 -13.83 -2.33 5.01
CA ASN A 23 -15.18 -1.92 4.66
C ASN A 23 -15.18 -1.29 3.25
N PRO A 24 -16.15 -1.62 2.37
CA PRO A 24 -16.27 -1.01 1.05
C PRO A 24 -16.25 0.52 1.06
N LEU A 25 -16.82 1.15 2.10
CA LEU A 25 -16.83 2.61 2.29
C LEU A 25 -15.49 3.18 2.81
N SER A 26 -14.63 2.32 3.33
CA SER A 26 -13.30 2.67 3.84
C SER A 26 -12.21 2.62 2.78
N GLY A 27 -12.52 2.16 1.56
CA GLY A 27 -11.68 2.36 0.37
C GLY A 27 -10.28 1.74 0.44
N HIS A 28 -10.04 0.76 1.30
CA HIS A 28 -8.76 0.05 1.39
C HIS A 28 -7.54 0.96 1.56
N PHE A 29 -7.66 2.01 2.38
CA PHE A 29 -6.58 2.97 2.60
C PHE A 29 -5.29 2.30 3.08
N GLY A 30 -4.15 2.79 2.58
CA GLY A 30 -2.83 2.37 3.03
C GLY A 30 -2.54 2.75 4.49
N VAL A 31 -1.47 2.17 5.03
CA VAL A 31 -1.06 2.21 6.45
C VAL A 31 -1.16 3.60 7.08
N GLN A 32 -0.59 4.62 6.43
CA GLN A 32 -0.54 5.97 7.00
C GLN A 32 -1.94 6.56 7.18
N ARG A 33 -2.80 6.46 6.17
CA ARG A 33 -4.17 7.00 6.24
C ARG A 33 -5.01 6.26 7.27
N THR A 34 -4.91 4.93 7.31
CA THR A 34 -5.59 4.09 8.32
C THR A 34 -5.15 4.46 9.74
N TYR A 35 -3.85 4.59 9.96
CA TYR A 35 -3.29 5.02 11.25
C TYR A 35 -3.79 6.42 11.67
N LEU A 36 -3.78 7.39 10.76
CA LEU A 36 -4.24 8.76 11.05
C LEU A 36 -5.72 8.82 11.43
N LYS A 37 -6.57 7.96 10.84
CA LYS A 37 -8.00 7.85 11.20
C LYS A 37 -8.22 7.25 12.59
N ILE A 38 -7.38 6.31 12.99
CA ILE A 38 -7.53 5.56 14.26
C ILE A 38 -6.89 6.28 15.45
N LYS A 39 -5.68 6.83 15.27
CA LYS A 39 -4.80 7.31 16.36
C LYS A 39 -5.40 8.39 17.27
N ASN A 40 -6.44 9.07 16.77
CA ASN A 40 -7.09 10.18 17.46
C ASN A 40 -8.24 9.73 18.37
N LYS A 41 -8.64 8.44 18.31
CA LYS A 41 -9.76 7.86 19.05
C LYS A 41 -9.34 6.67 19.91
N TYR A 42 -8.45 5.83 19.37
CA TYR A 42 -8.05 4.56 19.99
C TYR A 42 -6.55 4.50 20.23
N TRP A 43 -6.16 3.63 21.16
CA TRP A 43 -4.77 3.30 21.43
C TRP A 43 -4.65 1.84 21.86
N TRP A 44 -3.59 1.18 21.40
CA TRP A 44 -3.12 -0.11 21.90
C TRP A 44 -1.61 -0.25 21.66
N PRO A 45 -0.91 -1.14 22.39
CA PRO A 45 0.51 -1.40 22.16
C PRO A 45 0.78 -1.85 20.72
N ASN A 46 1.85 -1.34 20.11
CA ASN A 46 2.28 -1.71 18.76
C ASN A 46 1.25 -1.43 17.63
N MET A 47 0.33 -0.48 17.84
CA MET A 47 -0.73 -0.11 16.88
C MET A 47 -0.28 0.01 15.43
N LYS A 48 0.83 0.72 15.16
CA LYS A 48 1.34 0.88 13.80
C LYS A 48 1.74 -0.46 13.17
N GLN A 49 2.38 -1.34 13.95
CA GLN A 49 2.82 -2.65 13.47
C GLN A 49 1.61 -3.56 13.18
N SER A 50 0.61 -3.57 14.05
CA SER A 50 -0.63 -4.33 13.83
C SER A 50 -1.35 -3.87 12.56
N ILE A 51 -1.43 -2.55 12.34
CA ILE A 51 -2.03 -1.98 11.11
C ILE A 51 -1.24 -2.40 9.86
N ILE A 52 0.10 -2.36 9.92
CA ILE A 52 0.96 -2.79 8.81
C ILE A 52 0.67 -4.25 8.47
N GLN A 53 0.70 -5.14 9.45
CA GLN A 53 0.49 -6.58 9.25
C GLN A 53 -0.89 -6.88 8.66
N TYR A 54 -1.94 -6.24 9.17
CA TYR A 54 -3.30 -6.41 8.68
C TYR A 54 -3.46 -5.95 7.22
N ILE A 55 -2.90 -4.79 6.86
CA ILE A 55 -2.99 -4.27 5.49
C ILE A 55 -2.13 -5.12 4.54
N GLN A 56 -0.97 -5.60 5.01
CA GLN A 56 -0.12 -6.49 4.24
C GLN A 56 -0.78 -7.85 3.97
N SER A 57 -1.68 -8.33 4.82
CA SER A 57 -2.45 -9.57 4.60
C SER A 57 -3.76 -9.36 3.83
N CYS A 58 -4.11 -8.13 3.45
CA CYS A 58 -5.34 -7.82 2.73
C CYS A 58 -5.27 -8.24 1.26
N LEU A 59 -6.03 -9.27 0.88
CA LEU A 59 -6.06 -9.83 -0.48
C LEU A 59 -6.40 -8.78 -1.56
N PRO A 60 -7.47 -7.95 -1.43
CA PRO A 60 -7.74 -6.90 -2.41
C PRO A 60 -6.57 -5.93 -2.57
N CYS A 61 -5.91 -5.52 -1.48
CA CYS A 61 -4.75 -4.63 -1.57
C CYS A 61 -3.55 -5.30 -2.26
N GLN A 62 -3.31 -6.57 -1.97
CA GLN A 62 -2.24 -7.32 -2.65
C GLN A 62 -2.50 -7.46 -4.15
N GLN A 63 -3.76 -7.58 -4.58
CA GLN A 63 -4.12 -7.74 -5.98
C GLN A 63 -4.07 -6.41 -6.74
N TYR A 64 -4.66 -5.35 -6.17
CA TYR A 64 -4.87 -4.09 -6.90
C TYR A 64 -3.80 -3.03 -6.59
N ASN A 65 -3.18 -3.05 -5.41
CA ASN A 65 -2.19 -2.07 -4.95
C ASN A 65 -0.78 -2.67 -4.87
N ILE A 66 -0.39 -3.42 -5.89
CA ILE A 66 0.97 -3.97 -5.99
C ILE A 66 1.97 -2.82 -6.11
N SER A 67 2.97 -2.84 -5.23
CA SER A 67 4.10 -1.91 -5.33
C SER A 67 4.83 -2.12 -6.66
N ARG A 68 4.65 -1.19 -7.60
CA ARG A 68 5.42 -1.13 -8.86
C ARG A 68 6.82 -0.55 -8.63
N SER A 69 7.35 -0.66 -7.41
CA SER A 69 8.64 -0.10 -6.97
C SER A 69 9.87 -0.83 -7.53
N LYS A 70 9.71 -1.82 -8.43
CA LYS A 70 10.89 -2.29 -9.16
C LYS A 70 11.46 -1.08 -9.88
N LYS A 71 12.67 -0.67 -9.49
CA LYS A 71 13.40 0.37 -10.21
C LYS A 71 13.38 -0.08 -11.67
N PRO A 72 12.91 0.75 -12.61
CA PRO A 72 13.03 0.40 -14.01
C PRO A 72 14.49 0.01 -14.25
N GLY A 73 14.68 -1.14 -14.91
CA GLY A 73 16.01 -1.58 -15.29
C GLY A 73 16.70 -0.48 -16.11
N ARG A 74 18.02 -0.57 -16.25
CA ARG A 74 18.71 0.31 -17.19
C ARG A 74 18.16 0.02 -18.59
N LEU A 75 17.82 1.07 -19.33
CA LEU A 75 17.55 0.94 -20.76
C LEU A 75 18.76 0.27 -21.40
N GLN A 76 18.51 -0.72 -22.25
CA GLN A 76 19.52 -1.38 -23.08
C GLN A 76 19.36 -0.81 -24.49
N PRO A 77 20.02 0.32 -24.82
CA PRO A 77 19.88 0.92 -26.13
C PRO A 77 20.46 0.00 -27.21
N ILE A 78 19.82 -0.04 -28.36
CA ILE A 78 20.35 -0.69 -29.56
C ILE A 78 21.47 0.22 -30.10
N PRO A 79 22.66 -0.32 -30.42
CA PRO A 79 23.72 0.49 -31.03
C PRO A 79 23.25 1.09 -32.37
N PRO A 80 23.71 2.30 -32.73
CA PRO A 80 23.33 2.92 -33.99
C PRO A 80 23.84 2.09 -35.18
N PRO A 81 23.06 1.98 -36.27
CA PRO A 81 23.54 1.34 -37.49
C PRO A 81 24.72 2.13 -38.09
N GLU A 82 25.67 1.43 -38.71
CA GLU A 82 26.85 2.00 -39.36
C GLU A 82 26.56 2.51 -40.79
N GLY A 83 25.38 2.19 -41.33
CA GLY A 83 25.00 2.54 -42.69
C GLY A 83 23.49 2.57 -42.92
N PRO A 84 23.06 3.09 -44.07
CA PRO A 84 21.65 3.19 -44.41
C PRO A 84 21.00 1.80 -44.50
N PHE A 85 19.73 1.71 -44.10
CA PHE A 85 18.89 0.50 -44.15
C PHE A 85 19.34 -0.70 -43.28
N GLN A 86 20.28 -0.53 -42.36
CA GLN A 86 20.75 -1.62 -41.48
C GLN A 86 19.84 -1.90 -40.27
N LEU A 87 18.95 -0.96 -39.91
CA LEU A 87 17.96 -1.13 -38.85
C LEU A 87 16.62 -0.57 -39.34
N ILE A 88 15.58 -1.42 -39.36
CA ILE A 88 14.22 -1.05 -39.77
C ILE A 88 13.27 -1.45 -38.64
N GLY A 89 12.53 -0.49 -38.08
CA GLY A 89 11.43 -0.74 -37.16
C GLY A 89 10.10 -0.58 -37.89
N MET A 90 9.20 -1.56 -37.75
CA MET A 90 7.82 -1.48 -38.26
C MET A 90 6.86 -1.83 -37.12
N ASP A 91 5.77 -1.09 -37.02
CA ASP A 91 4.62 -1.37 -36.13
C ASP A 91 3.32 -1.24 -36.95
N TYR A 92 2.21 -1.78 -36.43
CA TYR A 92 0.94 -1.90 -37.15
C TYR A 92 -0.02 -0.71 -36.91
#